data_AF-A0A9P7D811-F1
#
_entry.id   AF-A0A9P7D811-F1
#
_cell.length_a   1.000
_cell.length_b   1.000
_cell.length_c   1.000
_cell.angle_alpha   90.00
_cell.angle_beta   90.00
_cell.angle_gamma   90.00
#
_symmetry.space_group_name_H-M   'P 1'
#
loop_
_entity.id
_entity.type
_entity.pdbx_description
1 polymer ?
#
loop_
_entity_poly.entity_id
_entity_poly.type
_entity_poly.pdbx_seq_one_letter_code
_entity_poly.pdbx_strand_id
1 'polypeptide(L)'
;MDRFFAPNTSEALAHTHLTENWFTWDQDHPSFNETLVAGCASYQAFTRYLSGSDLFIVPRSHRELEGLLRRYAYDSIHNAIAVSRQTLQRGGYSRTCSLAEKSIRDVLNTNDNATVLLNLHVPQPETFTGPDVSLPNSNTRIRT
;
A
#
# COMPACT_ATOMS: atom_id res chain seq x y z
N MET A 1 8.29 4.79 2.64
CA MET A 1 7.13 4.71 3.53
C MET A 1 6.88 6.05 4.24
N ASP A 2 7.94 6.74 4.67
CA ASP A 2 7.93 8.01 5.41
C ASP A 2 7.07 9.14 4.83
N ARG A 3 6.89 9.19 3.50
CA ARG A 3 5.99 10.15 2.84
C ARG A 3 4.52 9.98 3.25
N PHE A 4 4.09 8.73 3.46
CA PHE A 4 2.70 8.37 3.72
C PHE A 4 2.45 8.20 5.21
N PHE A 5 3.41 7.60 5.92
CA PHE A 5 3.40 7.48 7.37
C PHE A 5 4.81 7.72 7.89
N ALA A 6 5.02 8.88 8.50
CA ALA A 6 6.27 9.18 9.20
C ALA A 6 6.43 8.23 10.42
N PRO A 7 7.66 7.94 10.87
CA PRO A 7 7.90 6.96 11.94
C PRO A 7 7.16 7.24 13.26
N ASN A 8 6.79 8.49 13.50
CA ASN A 8 6.09 8.95 14.69
C ASN A 8 4.56 8.97 14.55
N THR A 9 3.99 8.57 13.41
CA THR A 9 2.52 8.45 13.29
C THR A 9 2.01 7.26 14.08
N SER A 10 0.74 7.34 14.49
CA SER A 10 0.05 6.26 15.20
C SER A 10 0.11 4.92 14.45
N GLU A 11 0.00 4.96 13.13
CA GLU A 11 0.00 3.81 12.24
C GLU A 11 1.37 3.15 12.17
N ALA A 12 2.44 3.95 12.08
CA ALA A 12 3.80 3.44 12.08
C ALA A 12 4.16 2.79 13.42
N LEU A 13 3.79 3.45 14.53
CA LEU A 13 3.98 2.91 15.87
C LEU A 13 3.17 1.63 16.10
N ALA A 14 1.92 1.60 15.63
CA ALA A 14 1.07 0.42 15.71
C ALA A 14 1.63 -0.76 14.91
N HIS A 15 2.15 -0.49 13.71
CA HIS A 15 2.82 -1.51 12.90
C HIS A 15 4.04 -2.08 13.62
N THR A 16 4.96 -1.23 14.09
CA THR A 16 6.15 -1.67 14.84
C THR A 16 5.75 -2.53 16.04
N HIS A 17 4.79 -2.06 16.85
CA HIS A 17 4.32 -2.79 18.03
C HIS A 17 3.74 -4.18 17.68
N LEU A 18 2.85 -4.27 16.68
CA LEU A 18 2.26 -5.55 16.27
C LEU A 18 3.28 -6.48 15.61
N THR A 19 4.22 -5.96 14.83
CA THR A 19 5.26 -6.78 14.20
C THR A 19 6.20 -7.39 15.24
N GLU A 20 6.59 -6.63 16.26
CA GLU A 20 7.48 -7.10 17.32
C GLU A 20 6.77 -8.07 18.29
N ASN A 21 5.46 -7.89 18.50
CA ASN A 21 4.68 -8.62 19.51
C ASN A 21 3.56 -9.46 18.90
N TRP A 22 3.71 -9.97 17.67
CA TRP A 22 2.61 -10.56 16.90
C TRP A 22 1.81 -11.66 17.60
N PHE A 23 2.43 -12.42 18.52
CA PHE A 23 1.76 -13.49 19.27
C PHE A 23 1.30 -13.09 20.68
N THR A 24 1.68 -11.89 21.14
CA THR A 24 1.46 -11.43 22.53
C THR A 24 0.81 -10.05 22.63
N TRP A 25 0.61 -9.35 21.50
CA TRP A 25 0.12 -7.96 21.46
C TRP A 25 -1.25 -7.76 22.11
N ASP A 26 -2.04 -8.82 22.23
CA ASP A 26 -3.39 -8.80 22.78
C ASP A 26 -3.47 -9.34 24.22
N GLN A 27 -2.35 -9.76 24.83
CA GLN A 27 -2.33 -10.40 26.16
C GLN A 27 -2.49 -9.41 27.31
N ASP A 28 -2.01 -8.18 27.13
CA ASP A 28 -1.98 -7.15 28.18
C ASP A 28 -3.27 -6.30 28.24
N HIS A 29 -4.25 -6.57 27.37
CA HIS A 29 -5.48 -5.81 27.28
C HIS A 29 -6.71 -6.67 27.60
N PRO A 30 -7.70 -6.13 28.34
CA PRO A 30 -8.93 -6.85 28.66
C PRO A 30 -9.87 -7.03 27.45
N SER A 31 -9.58 -6.36 26.33
CA SER A 31 -10.36 -6.42 25.11
C SER A 31 -9.48 -6.17 23.88
N PHE A 32 -9.97 -6.61 22.72
CA PHE A 32 -9.33 -6.35 21.42
C PHE A 32 -9.08 -4.85 21.21
N ASN A 33 -7.85 -4.46 20.91
CA ASN A 33 -7.48 -3.06 20.70
C ASN A 33 -7.75 -2.65 19.24
N GLU A 34 -8.96 -2.13 18.95
CA GLU A 34 -9.35 -1.78 17.58
C GLU A 34 -8.46 -0.70 16.96
N THR A 35 -7.99 0.26 17.75
CA THR A 35 -7.18 1.39 17.24
C THR A 35 -5.79 0.92 16.83
N LEU A 36 -5.17 0.06 17.64
CA LEU A 36 -3.87 -0.53 17.35
C LEU A 36 -3.94 -1.37 16.06
N VAL A 37 -4.93 -2.26 15.95
CA VAL A 37 -5.08 -3.12 14.77
C VAL A 37 -5.42 -2.31 13.53
N ALA A 38 -6.31 -1.32 13.64
CA ALA A 38 -6.65 -0.45 12.52
C ALA A 38 -5.43 0.33 12.00
N GLY A 39 -4.61 0.88 12.90
CA GLY A 39 -3.40 1.61 12.52
C GLY A 39 -2.38 0.73 11.82
N CYS A 40 -2.12 -0.45 12.36
CA CYS A 40 -1.23 -1.43 11.73
C CYS A 40 -1.76 -1.88 10.35
N ALA A 41 -3.06 -2.15 10.24
CA ALA A 41 -3.68 -2.55 8.99
C ALA A 41 -3.57 -1.49 7.89
N SER A 42 -3.78 -0.21 8.24
CA SER A 42 -3.54 0.90 7.30
C SER A 42 -2.09 0.93 6.84
N TYR A 43 -1.13 0.85 7.76
CA TYR A 43 0.30 0.85 7.43
C TYR A 43 0.67 -0.32 6.51
N GLN A 44 0.19 -1.54 6.82
CA GLN A 44 0.43 -2.73 6.00
C GLN A 44 -0.19 -2.62 4.62
N ALA A 45 -1.38 -2.04 4.49
CA ALA A 45 -2.05 -1.84 3.20
C ALA A 45 -1.19 -0.99 2.26
N PHE A 46 -0.65 0.14 2.75
CA PHE A 46 0.26 0.97 1.97
C PHE A 46 1.59 0.25 1.72
N THR A 47 2.16 -0.44 2.71
CA THR A 47 3.40 -1.22 2.52
C THR A 47 3.26 -2.23 1.39
N ARG A 48 2.18 -3.01 1.38
CA ARG A 48 1.87 -4.01 0.35
C ARG A 48 1.65 -3.38 -1.02
N TYR A 49 0.96 -2.23 -1.08
CA TYR A 49 0.79 -1.51 -2.33
C TYR A 49 2.12 -0.96 -2.85
N LEU A 50 2.95 -0.37 -1.99
CA LEU A 50 4.25 0.20 -2.38
C LEU A 50 5.22 -0.85 -2.90
N SER A 51 5.20 -2.06 -2.35
CA SER A 51 6.02 -3.17 -2.85
C SER A 51 5.50 -3.78 -4.15
N GLY A 52 4.28 -3.43 -4.58
CA GLY A 52 3.61 -4.06 -5.73
C GLY A 52 3.19 -5.51 -5.46
N SER A 53 3.17 -5.95 -4.19
CA SER A 53 2.82 -7.33 -3.83
C SER A 53 1.35 -7.60 -4.14
N ASP A 54 1.10 -8.66 -4.92
CA ASP A 54 -0.24 -9.07 -5.36
C ASP A 54 -0.99 -8.01 -6.20
N LEU A 55 -0.26 -7.10 -6.86
CA LEU A 55 -0.84 -6.06 -7.71
C LEU A 55 -0.93 -6.53 -9.18
N PHE A 56 -1.98 -7.28 -9.50
CA PHE A 56 -2.24 -7.72 -10.88
C PHE A 56 -2.99 -6.69 -11.73
N ILE A 57 -3.81 -5.86 -11.08
CA ILE A 57 -4.60 -4.81 -11.74
C ILE A 57 -4.27 -3.48 -11.05
N VAL A 58 -3.61 -2.59 -11.78
CA VAL A 58 -3.21 -1.28 -11.28
C VAL A 58 -4.45 -0.37 -11.21
N PRO A 59 -4.73 0.28 -10.06
CA PRO A 59 -5.83 1.23 -9.95
C PRO A 59 -5.56 2.44 -10.85
N ARG A 60 -6.59 2.92 -11.54
CA ARG A 60 -6.52 4.06 -12.49
C ARG A 60 -7.21 5.31 -11.97
N SER A 61 -7.88 5.21 -10.82
CA SER A 61 -8.55 6.33 -10.18
C SER A 61 -8.35 6.32 -8.67
N HIS A 62 -8.53 7.47 -8.03
CA HIS A 62 -8.51 7.60 -6.58
C HIS A 62 -9.44 6.59 -5.90
N ARG A 63 -10.65 6.42 -6.42
CA ARG A 63 -11.65 5.49 -5.85
C ARG A 63 -11.20 4.03 -5.95
N GLU A 64 -10.58 3.64 -7.07
CA GLU A 64 -10.04 2.29 -7.23
C GLU A 64 -8.85 2.04 -6.30
N LEU A 65 -7.96 3.02 -6.17
CA LEU A 65 -6.82 2.95 -5.25
C LEU A 65 -7.29 2.81 -3.80
N GLU A 66 -8.23 3.66 -3.38
CA GLU A 66 -8.82 3.58 -2.03
C GLU A 66 -9.49 2.23 -1.80
N GLY A 67 -10.27 1.73 -2.77
CA GLY A 67 -10.90 0.42 -2.71
C GLY A 67 -9.90 -0.73 -2.57
N LEU A 68 -8.76 -0.65 -3.27
CA LEU A 68 -7.68 -1.63 -3.17
C LEU A 68 -7.01 -1.61 -1.80
N LEU A 69 -6.63 -0.43 -1.30
CA LEU A 69 -6.00 -0.27 0.01
C LEU A 69 -6.92 -0.76 1.15
N ARG A 70 -8.23 -0.50 1.04
CA ARG A 70 -9.24 -1.02 1.98
C ARG A 70 -9.24 -2.55 2.03
N ARG A 71 -9.19 -3.22 0.87
CA ARG A 71 -9.12 -4.69 0.81
C ARG A 71 -7.87 -5.21 1.50
N TYR A 72 -6.70 -4.62 1.22
CA TYR A 72 -5.46 -5.00 1.89
C TYR A 72 -5.53 -4.78 3.41
N ALA A 73 -6.10 -3.66 3.86
CA ALA A 73 -6.30 -3.42 5.29
C ALA A 73 -7.25 -4.45 5.92
N TYR A 74 -8.32 -4.84 5.24
CA TYR A 74 -9.25 -5.85 5.78
C TYR A 74 -8.60 -7.21 5.89
N ASP A 75 -7.75 -7.61 4.92
CA ASP A 75 -6.95 -8.83 5.03
C ASP A 75 -6.09 -8.80 6.29
N SER A 76 -5.38 -7.70 6.54
CA SER A 76 -4.58 -7.51 7.76
C SER A 76 -5.41 -7.54 9.04
N ILE A 77 -6.60 -6.92 9.04
CA ILE A 77 -7.53 -6.96 10.18
C ILE A 77 -8.00 -8.39 10.45
N HIS A 78 -8.39 -9.14 9.41
CA HIS A 78 -8.79 -10.54 9.55
C HIS A 78 -7.65 -11.40 10.11
N ASN A 79 -6.43 -11.18 9.65
CA ASN A 79 -5.26 -11.89 10.16
C ASN A 79 -5.03 -11.59 11.65
N ALA A 80 -5.13 -10.33 12.06
CA ALA A 80 -5.01 -9.95 13.47
C ALA A 80 -6.13 -10.55 14.34
N ILE A 81 -7.38 -10.55 13.86
CA ILE A 81 -8.51 -11.17 14.56
C ILE A 81 -8.33 -12.69 14.68
N ALA A 82 -7.83 -13.34 13.63
CA ALA A 82 -7.62 -14.79 13.63
C ALA A 82 -6.54 -15.24 14.63
N VAL A 83 -5.54 -14.40 14.90
CA VAL A 83 -4.46 -14.68 15.86
C VAL A 83 -4.83 -14.22 17.27
N SER A 84 -5.66 -13.19 17.39
CA SER A 84 -6.14 -12.67 18.67
C SER A 84 -6.93 -13.71 19.47
N ARG A 85 -6.59 -13.82 20.75
CA ARG A 85 -7.32 -14.58 21.76
C ARG A 85 -8.42 -13.74 22.43
N GLN A 86 -8.37 -12.42 22.25
CA GLN A 86 -9.38 -11.50 22.79
C GLN A 86 -10.71 -11.59 22.06
N THR A 87 -11.80 -11.46 22.81
CA THR A 87 -13.15 -11.47 22.24
C THR A 87 -13.45 -10.13 21.57
N LEU A 88 -13.89 -10.17 20.32
CA LEU A 88 -14.29 -8.96 19.61
C LEU A 88 -15.66 -8.49 20.12
N GLN A 89 -15.73 -7.26 20.61
CA GLN A 89 -16.99 -6.68 21.06
C GLN A 89 -17.94 -6.47 19.89
N ARG A 90 -19.25 -6.36 20.18
CA ARG A 90 -20.26 -6.07 19.16
C ARG A 90 -19.89 -4.78 18.41
N GLY A 91 -19.82 -4.89 17.08
CA GLY A 91 -19.40 -3.80 16.20
C GLY A 91 -17.90 -3.49 16.19
N GLY A 92 -17.07 -4.21 16.93
CA GLY A 92 -15.61 -4.01 16.98
C GLY A 92 -14.94 -4.18 15.62
N TYR A 93 -15.36 -5.18 14.85
CA TYR A 93 -14.92 -5.36 13.46
C TYR A 93 -15.21 -4.11 12.62
N SER A 94 -16.47 -3.67 12.59
CA SER A 94 -16.89 -2.50 11.81
C SER A 94 -16.18 -1.22 12.24
N ARG A 95 -15.94 -1.02 13.54
CA ARG A 95 -15.16 0.11 14.06
C ARG A 95 -13.70 0.04 13.60
N THR A 96 -13.07 -1.13 13.69
CA THR A 96 -11.68 -1.35 13.25
C THR A 96 -11.54 -1.03 11.76
N CYS A 97 -12.42 -1.57 10.91
CA CYS A 97 -12.43 -1.24 9.48
C CYS A 97 -12.64 0.25 9.24
N SER A 98 -13.60 0.88 9.93
CA SER A 98 -13.87 2.33 9.78
C SER A 98 -12.66 3.20 10.16
N LEU A 99 -11.92 2.82 11.20
CA LEU A 99 -10.69 3.52 11.60
C LEU A 99 -9.58 3.36 10.55
N ALA A 100 -9.39 2.15 10.03
CA ALA A 100 -8.41 1.91 8.99
C ALA A 100 -8.76 2.65 7.69
N GLU A 101 -10.02 2.59 7.27
CA GLU A 101 -10.57 3.34 6.13
C GLU A 101 -10.33 4.84 6.27
N LYS A 102 -10.56 5.40 7.47
CA LYS A 102 -10.34 6.81 7.74
C LYS A 102 -8.86 7.17 7.55
N SER A 103 -7.95 6.43 8.18
CA SER A 103 -6.51 6.65 8.06
C SER A 103 -6.04 6.57 6.60
N ILE A 104 -6.52 5.57 5.84
CA ILE A 104 -6.24 5.46 4.40
C ILE A 104 -6.71 6.70 3.65
N ARG A 105 -7.95 7.12 3.88
CA ARG A 105 -8.54 8.27 3.21
C ARG A 105 -7.80 9.56 3.56
N ASP A 106 -7.39 9.74 4.81
CA ASP A 106 -6.65 10.90 5.27
C ASP A 106 -5.28 11.00 4.55
N VAL A 107 -4.58 9.87 4.39
CA VAL A 107 -3.31 9.83 3.63
C VAL A 107 -3.52 10.13 2.15
N LEU A 108 -4.54 9.55 1.52
CA LEU A 108 -4.82 9.78 0.10
C LEU A 108 -5.24 11.23 -0.21
N ASN A 109 -5.97 11.86 0.71
CA ASN A 109 -6.41 13.24 0.59
C ASN A 109 -5.31 14.27 0.94
N THR A 110 -4.16 13.82 1.46
CA THR A 110 -3.06 14.70 1.83
C THR A 110 -2.14 14.95 0.63
N ASN A 111 -1.94 16.23 0.28
CA ASN A 111 -1.09 16.67 -0.82
C ASN A 111 -1.44 15.95 -2.15
N ASP A 112 -0.41 15.52 -2.88
CA ASP A 112 -0.45 14.79 -4.15
C ASP A 112 -0.27 13.27 -3.96
N ASN A 113 -0.47 12.74 -2.74
CA ASN A 113 -0.20 11.33 -2.42
C ASN A 113 -0.95 10.36 -3.33
N ALA A 114 -2.24 10.60 -3.59
CA ALA A 114 -3.02 9.75 -4.48
C ALA A 114 -2.44 9.71 -5.90
N THR A 115 -2.02 10.86 -6.44
CA THR A 115 -1.40 10.94 -7.78
C THR A 115 -0.08 10.19 -7.82
N VAL A 116 0.76 10.35 -6.79
CA VAL A 116 2.04 9.63 -6.70
C VAL A 116 1.84 8.12 -6.63
N LEU A 117 0.88 7.66 -5.83
CA LEU A 117 0.57 6.24 -5.71
C LEU A 117 0.03 5.66 -7.02
N LEU A 118 -0.88 6.36 -7.69
CA LEU A 118 -1.42 5.94 -8.99
C LEU A 118 -0.32 5.80 -10.05
N ASN A 119 0.68 6.68 -10.05
CA ASN A 119 1.78 6.66 -11.01
C ASN A 119 2.89 5.67 -10.64
N LEU A 120 2.88 5.09 -9.44
CA LEU A 120 3.97 4.25 -8.93
C LEU A 120 4.19 2.98 -9.77
N HIS A 121 3.09 2.36 -10.21
CA HIS A 121 3.10 1.05 -10.88
C HIS A 121 2.70 1.14 -12.36
N VAL A 122 2.60 2.35 -12.91
CA VAL A 122 2.32 2.53 -14.34
C VAL A 122 3.58 2.14 -15.10
N PRO A 123 3.51 1.17 -16.04
CA PRO A 123 4.65 0.86 -16.89
C PRO A 123 5.08 2.12 -17.64
N GLN A 124 6.35 2.51 -17.51
CA GLN A 124 6.86 3.56 -18.37
C GLN A 124 6.85 3.02 -19.80
N PRO A 125 6.41 3.82 -20.79
CA PRO A 125 6.61 3.46 -22.17
C PRO A 125 8.11 3.33 -22.39
N GLU A 126 8.58 2.10 -22.62
CA GLU A 126 9.91 1.84 -23.14
C GLU A 126 10.12 2.82 -24.29
N THR A 127 11.03 3.77 -24.11
CA THR A 127 11.48 4.58 -25.24
C THR A 127 12.20 3.59 -26.14
N PHE A 128 11.48 3.07 -27.14
CA PHE A 128 12.08 2.35 -28.24
C PHE A 128 13.04 3.32 -28.93
N THR A 129 14.26 3.42 -28.42
CA THR A 129 15.42 3.78 -29.23
C THR A 129 15.57 2.64 -30.20
N GLY A 130 14.82 2.73 -31.32
CA GLY A 130 14.97 1.83 -32.43
C GLY A 130 16.46 1.70 -32.78
N PRO A 131 16.92 0.52 -33.23
CA PRO A 131 18.30 0.38 -33.66
C PRO A 131 18.60 1.48 -34.68
N ASP A 132 19.63 2.27 -34.42
CA ASP A 132 20.21 3.21 -35.36
C ASP A 132 20.70 2.41 -36.57
N VAL A 133 19.80 2.19 -37.53
CA VAL A 133 20.15 1.63 -38.83
C VAL A 133 20.83 2.75 -39.59
N SER A 134 22.12 2.91 -39.32
CA SER A 134 23.02 3.73 -40.12
C SER A 134 22.99 3.17 -41.55
N LEU A 135 22.25 3.84 -42.44
CA LEU A 135 22.26 3.53 -43.87
C LEU A 135 23.70 3.66 -44.40
N PRO A 136 24.30 2.61 -45.00
CA PRO A 136 25.63 2.71 -45.57
C PRO A 136 25.59 3.62 -46.80
N ASN A 137 26.33 4.71 -46.69
CA ASN A 137 26.51 5.75 -47.69
C ASN A 137 27.14 5.15 -48.96
N SER A 138 26.34 4.88 -49.98
CA SER A 138 26.79 4.31 -51.25
C SER A 138 27.35 5.39 -52.17
N ASN A 139 28.58 5.82 -51.91
CA ASN A 139 29.37 6.62 -52.84
C ASN A 139 30.32 5.71 -53.63
N THR A 140 29.78 4.97 -54.61
CA THR A 140 30.60 4.23 -55.57
C THR A 140 30.77 5.07 -56.84
N ARG A 141 31.89 5.80 -56.89
CA ARG A 141 32.37 6.51 -58.08
C ARG A 141 32.68 5.49 -59.18
N ILE A 142 31.95 5.56 -60.28
CA ILE A 142 32.31 4.94 -61.55
C ILE A 142 33.57 5.63 -62.08
N ARG A 143 34.65 4.86 -62.31
CA ARG A 143 35.75 5.28 -63.17
C ARG A 143 35.77 4.38 -64.41
N THR A 144 35.74 5.08 -65.53
CA THR A 144 35.89 4.67 -66.93
C THR A 144 37.15 3.86 -67.20
#